data_AF-A0A380E249-F1
#
_entry.id   AF-A0A380E249-F1
#
_cell.length_a   1.000
_cell.length_b   1.000
_cell.length_c   1.000
_cell.angle_alpha   90.00
_cell.angle_beta   90.00
_cell.angle_gamma   90.00
#
_symmetry.space_group_name_H-M   'P 1'
#
loop_
_entity.id
_entity.type
_entity.pdbx_description
1 polymer ?
#
loop_
_entity_poly.entity_id
_entity_poly.type
_entity_poly.pdbx_seq_one_letter_code
_entity_poly.pdbx_strand_id
1 'polypeptide(L)'
;MKFDQSFKPSQIKGAILFGGFYNMQTVRETEFPRIQLFMKSYTGEEDWEKSFKNISQMSTVKQSTKNYPPTFLSVGIAIHSKVKI
;
A
#
# COMPACT_ATOMS: atom_id res chain seq x y z
N MET A 1 1.87 14.70 -16.47
CA MET A 1 1.87 15.81 -15.50
C MET A 1 3.26 15.88 -14.87
N LYS A 2 3.96 17.02 -14.94
CA LYS A 2 5.18 17.26 -14.17
C LYS A 2 4.75 18.05 -12.93
N PHE A 3 4.79 17.39 -11.77
CA PHE A 3 4.63 18.06 -10.49
C PHE A 3 6.01 18.27 -9.90
N ASP A 4 6.31 19.51 -9.51
CA ASP A 4 7.55 19.79 -8.80
C ASP A 4 7.46 19.23 -7.38
N GLN A 5 8.52 18.56 -6.94
CA GLN A 5 8.59 18.01 -5.59
C GLN A 5 8.50 19.15 -4.57
N SER A 6 7.40 19.20 -3.82
CA SER A 6 7.12 20.30 -2.90
C SER A 6 7.92 20.24 -1.59
N PHE A 7 8.47 19.07 -1.25
CA PHE A 7 9.20 18.84 0.01
C PHE A 7 10.58 18.25 -0.24
N LYS A 8 11.62 18.85 0.34
CA LYS A 8 12.96 18.25 0.40
C LYS A 8 12.97 17.12 1.44
N PRO A 9 13.77 16.05 1.26
CA PRO A 9 13.88 14.96 2.23
C PRO A 9 14.16 15.44 3.67
N SER A 10 14.97 16.48 3.84
CA SER A 10 15.30 17.08 5.15
C SER A 10 14.11 17.69 5.90
N GLN A 11 13.01 17.97 5.19
CA GLN A 11 11.76 18.50 5.76
C GLN A 11 10.85 17.39 6.29
N ILE A 12 11.05 16.13 5.88
CA ILE A 12 10.27 14.99 6.35
C ILE A 12 10.97 14.41 7.59
N LYS A 13 10.36 14.55 8.76
CA LYS A 13 10.95 14.11 10.04
C LYS A 13 10.67 12.66 10.38
N GLY A 14 9.64 12.08 9.78
CA GLY A 14 9.27 10.69 9.97
C GLY A 14 8.10 10.29 9.09
N ALA A 15 7.83 8.99 9.04
CA ALA A 15 6.63 8.43 8.44
C ALA A 15 5.91 7.53 9.45
N ILE A 16 4.58 7.56 9.42
CA ILE A 16 3.75 6.61 10.16
C ILE A 16 3.03 5.77 9.12
N LEU A 17 3.35 4.48 9.10
CA LEU A 17 2.69 3.50 8.28
C LEU A 17 1.59 2.86 9.14
N PHE A 18 0.34 3.28 8.90
CA PHE A 18 -0.81 2.89 9.71
C PHE A 18 -1.78 1.99 8.93
N GLY A 19 -1.78 0.69 9.22
CA GLY A 19 -2.80 -0.25 8.70
C GLY A 19 -2.94 -0.33 7.17
N GLY A 20 -1.82 -0.20 6.43
CA GLY A 20 -1.82 -0.17 4.97
C GLY A 20 -1.31 -1.46 4.30
N PHE A 21 -1.43 -1.51 2.97
CA PHE A 21 -0.81 -2.54 2.13
C PHE A 21 0.58 -2.09 1.68
N TYR A 22 1.62 -2.81 2.10
CA TYR A 22 3.01 -2.39 1.84
C TYR A 22 3.74 -3.25 0.80
N ASN A 23 3.26 -4.47 0.55
CA ASN A 23 3.76 -5.36 -0.49
C ASN A 23 2.59 -5.84 -1.35
N MET A 24 2.46 -5.26 -2.55
CA MET A 24 1.33 -5.54 -3.44
C MET A 24 1.49 -6.86 -4.21
N GLN A 25 2.71 -7.42 -4.26
CA GLN A 25 2.95 -8.70 -4.92
C GLN A 25 2.27 -9.86 -4.18
N THR A 26 2.20 -9.78 -2.84
CA THR A 26 1.65 -10.84 -1.98
C THR A 26 0.41 -10.38 -1.23
N VAL A 27 -0.17 -9.22 -1.55
CA VAL A 27 -1.28 -8.64 -0.76
C VAL A 27 -2.52 -9.53 -0.78
N ARG A 28 -2.78 -10.27 -1.87
CA ARG A 28 -3.90 -11.22 -1.96
C ARG A 28 -3.75 -12.39 -0.97
N GLU A 29 -2.53 -12.82 -0.72
CA GLU A 29 -2.22 -13.93 0.20
C GLU A 29 -2.50 -13.58 1.66
N THR A 30 -2.64 -12.28 1.98
CA THR A 30 -2.99 -11.82 3.34
C THR A 30 -4.44 -12.12 3.71
N GLU A 31 -5.27 -12.54 2.75
CA GLU A 31 -6.72 -12.78 2.90
C GLU A 31 -7.47 -11.59 3.52
N PHE A 32 -6.93 -10.38 3.35
CA PHE A 32 -7.52 -9.18 3.92
C PHE A 32 -8.96 -9.03 3.42
N PRO A 33 -9.95 -8.82 4.32
CA PRO A 33 -11.35 -8.75 3.93
C PRO A 33 -11.58 -7.69 2.86
N ARG A 34 -12.29 -8.08 1.79
CA ARG A 34 -12.65 -7.21 0.67
C ARG A 34 -11.46 -6.60 -0.08
N ILE A 35 -10.30 -7.26 -0.12
CA ILE A 35 -9.13 -6.77 -0.87
C ILE A 35 -9.46 -6.39 -2.32
N GLN A 36 -10.31 -7.16 -3.00
CA GLN A 36 -10.79 -6.88 -4.35
C GLN A 36 -11.47 -5.50 -4.47
N LEU A 37 -12.32 -5.14 -3.50
CA LEU A 37 -12.99 -3.85 -3.46
C LEU A 37 -11.98 -2.71 -3.32
N PHE A 38 -11.05 -2.82 -2.36
CA PHE A 38 -10.02 -1.80 -2.15
C PHE A 38 -9.13 -1.62 -3.37
N MET A 39 -8.71 -2.73 -4.00
CA MET A 39 -7.84 -2.67 -5.16
C MET A 39 -8.53 -2.02 -6.35
N LYS A 40 -9.79 -2.39 -6.64
CA LYS A 40 -10.59 -1.72 -7.66
C LYS A 40 -10.71 -0.22 -7.39
N SER A 41 -10.90 0.20 -6.15
CA SER A 41 -10.94 1.63 -5.80
C SER A 41 -9.62 2.36 -6.01
N TYR A 42 -8.48 1.69 -5.83
CA TYR A 42 -7.15 2.30 -6.02
C TYR A 42 -6.68 2.32 -7.47
N THR A 43 -7.00 1.28 -8.23
CA THR A 43 -6.48 1.09 -9.60
C THR A 43 -7.49 1.44 -10.67
N GLY A 44 -8.79 1.43 -10.35
CA GLY A 44 -9.89 1.51 -11.32
C GLY A 44 -10.15 0.20 -12.08
N GLU A 45 -9.38 -0.86 -11.81
CA GLU A 45 -9.37 -2.10 -12.59
C GLU A 45 -10.00 -3.26 -11.81
N GLU A 46 -10.82 -4.06 -12.48
CA GLU A 46 -11.36 -5.30 -11.90
C GLU A 46 -10.26 -6.37 -11.76
N ASP A 47 -9.54 -6.68 -12.83
CA ASP A 47 -8.40 -7.61 -12.79
C ASP A 47 -7.10 -6.84 -12.56
N TRP A 48 -7.02 -6.12 -11.43
CA TRP A 48 -5.92 -5.21 -11.10
C TRP A 48 -4.53 -5.89 -11.13
N GLU A 49 -4.42 -7.19 -10.87
CA GLU A 49 -3.14 -7.92 -10.93
C GLU A 49 -2.59 -8.06 -12.35
N LYS A 50 -3.45 -8.03 -13.37
CA LYS A 50 -3.06 -8.17 -14.78
C LYS A 50 -3.17 -6.87 -15.55
N SER A 51 -4.24 -6.11 -15.31
CA SER A 51 -4.58 -4.91 -16.07
C SER A 51 -3.83 -3.67 -15.58
N PHE A 52 -3.52 -3.59 -14.28
CA PHE A 52 -2.82 -2.43 -13.72
C PHE A 52 -1.31 -2.57 -13.92
N LYS A 53 -0.80 -1.93 -14.98
CA LYS A 53 0.60 -2.02 -15.44
C LYS A 53 1.65 -1.77 -14.34
N ASN A 54 1.33 -0.98 -13.31
CA ASN A 54 2.30 -0.46 -12.35
C ASN A 54 1.98 -0.79 -10.89
N ILE A 55 1.44 -1.97 -10.62
CA ILE A 55 1.15 -2.48 -9.26
C ILE A 55 2.34 -2.37 -8.28
N SER A 56 3.57 -2.47 -8.80
CA SER A 56 4.82 -2.34 -8.03
C SER A 56 5.06 -0.93 -7.49
N GLN A 57 4.51 0.11 -8.13
CA GLN A 57 4.61 1.50 -7.65
C GLN A 57 3.85 1.71 -6.34
N MET A 58 2.81 0.92 -6.09
CA MET A 58 2.05 0.94 -4.83
C MET A 58 2.72 0.16 -3.70
N SER A 59 3.80 -0.60 -3.98
CA SER A 59 4.51 -1.37 -2.97
C SER A 59 5.55 -0.53 -2.24
N THR A 60 5.29 -0.14 -0.99
CA THR A 60 6.28 0.54 -0.13
C THR A 60 7.60 -0.23 -0.06
N VAL A 61 7.55 -1.57 -0.05
CA VAL A 61 8.78 -2.40 -0.06
C VAL A 61 9.66 -2.21 -1.31
N LYS A 62 9.11 -1.71 -2.42
CA LYS A 62 9.87 -1.40 -3.65
C LYS A 62 10.33 0.06 -3.73
N GLN A 63 9.75 0.93 -2.91
CA GLN A 63 10.07 2.36 -2.87
C GLN A 63 10.94 2.74 -1.66
N SER A 64 11.05 1.86 -0.66
CA SER A 64 11.91 2.06 0.50
C SER A 64 13.37 2.11 0.08
N THR A 65 14.09 3.13 0.55
CA THR A 65 15.52 3.33 0.28
C THR A 65 16.28 3.50 1.59
N LYS A 66 17.63 3.49 1.53
CA LYS A 66 18.46 3.83 2.71
C LYS A 66 18.18 5.23 3.27
N ASN A 67 17.59 6.13 2.47
CA ASN A 67 17.27 7.50 2.84
C ASN A 67 15.78 7.69 3.20
N TYR A 68 15.04 6.59 3.38
CA TYR A 68 13.65 6.67 3.82
C TYR A 68 13.59 7.28 5.24
N PRO A 69 12.62 8.17 5.54
CA PRO A 69 12.55 8.81 6.85
C PRO A 69 12.37 7.78 7.98
N PRO A 70 12.79 8.10 9.23
CA PRO A 70 12.49 7.28 10.39
C PRO A 70 11.00 6.90 10.42
N THR A 71 10.70 5.62 10.49
CA THR A 71 9.35 5.11 10.25
C THR A 71 8.83 4.32 11.43
N PHE A 72 7.61 4.67 11.88
CA PHE A 72 6.85 3.86 12.81
C PHE A 72 5.81 3.04 12.04
N LEU A 73 5.87 1.71 12.18
CA LEU A 73 4.92 0.79 11.57
C LEU A 73 3.90 0.34 12.62
N SER A 74 2.63 0.67 12.38
CA SER A 74 1.50 0.30 13.24
C SER A 74 0.51 -0.54 12.45
N VAL A 75 0.22 -1.73 12.96
CA VAL A 75 -0.73 -2.67 12.37
C VAL A 75 -1.67 -3.19 13.45
N GLY A 76 -2.95 -3.31 13.09
CA GLY A 76 -3.93 -4.05 13.89
C GLY A 76 -4.05 -5.48 13.36
N ILE A 77 -4.43 -6.41 14.22
CA ILE A 77 -4.81 -7.76 13.78
C ILE A 77 -6.20 -7.66 13.12
N ALA A 78 -6.28 -7.92 11.82
CA ALA A 78 -7.56 -8.10 11.13
C ALA A 78 -7.97 -9.57 11.26
N ILE A 79 -8.86 -9.88 12.20
CA ILE A 79 -9.36 -11.25 12.40
C ILE A 79 -10.49 -11.49 11.39
N HIS A 80 -10.30 -12.47 10.50
CA HIS A 80 -11.36 -12.96 9.62
C HIS A 80 -12.37 -13.77 10.45
N SER A 81 -13.40 -13.12 10.98
CA SER A 81 -14.59 -13.85 11.44
C SER A 81 -15.40 -14.20 10.19
N LYS A 82 -15.54 -15.49 9.89
CA LYS A 82 -16.41 -16.01 8.82
C LYS A 82 -17.87 -15.74 9.18
N VAL A 83 -18.32 -14.49 9.10
CA VAL A 83 -19.74 -14.17 9.09
C VAL A 83 -20.20 -14.39 7.65
N LYS A 84 -20.67 -15.60 7.37
CA LYS A 84 -21.52 -15.88 6.22
C LYS A 84 -22.83 -15.12 6.45
N ILE A 85 -23.13 -14.15 5.60
CA ILE A 85 -24.48 -13.64 5.39
C ILE A 85 -25.07 -14.43 4.22
#